data_AF-A0A494TJL6-F1
#
_entry.id   AF-A0A494TJL6-F1
#
_cell.length_a   1.000
_cell.length_b   1.000
_cell.length_c   1.000
_cell.angle_alpha   90.00
_cell.angle_beta   90.00
_cell.angle_gamma   90.00
#
_symmetry.space_group_name_H-M   'P 1'
#
loop_
_entity.id
_entity.type
_entity.pdbx_description
1 polymer ?
#
loop_
_entity_poly.entity_id
_entity_poly.type
_entity_poly.pdbx_seq_one_letter_code
_entity_poly.pdbx_strand_id
1 'polypeptide(L)'
;MANEIQNIRLAALIIADEAVVTPLVLGRSLTELQIARVVSTGARHVVCLVRQVSSQILAVADNLRANGLTIDIVRSVADAADAIHPDEAVFLVASQVLVSGKTLGELVSSGPPSLLCVGNDAATSQFEIIDATTRWTGYALLDGATLRSVANMVGDWDAASTLLRQLVQENARRIVLNQAQVADAMLNIRNTAEATQAGRKLLDEDGDHRQSLGEYWLARPVSRFLARLAGELGLKSQIIEFSAIGAAIVAALIGLTGWLGVALLILLTAYFARSTAVLLAAALGEIHPRGIVFRSVMTSAAVVIVGACSISFASRTGQWGCLLLGGLLIGAQTLIAQRRPNPRSFSRWQADPLSSIALLFLGVISTIPVAGLFLAAAHAVASYLLLNHRTTNVVFDEE
;
A
#
# COMPACT_ATOMS: atom_id res chain seq x y z
N MET A 1 -24.87 3.78 5.16
CA MET A 1 -24.31 4.34 3.90
C MET A 1 -23.01 3.67 3.43
N ALA A 2 -22.10 3.21 4.30
CA ALA A 2 -20.90 2.47 3.85
C ALA A 2 -21.18 1.04 3.28
N ASN A 3 -22.40 0.53 3.42
CA ASN A 3 -22.80 -0.82 2.97
C ASN A 3 -23.33 -0.87 1.52
N GLU A 4 -23.64 0.26 0.89
CA GLU A 4 -24.15 0.28 -0.50
C GLU A 4 -23.04 0.32 -1.55
N ILE A 5 -21.83 0.77 -1.18
CA ILE A 5 -20.67 0.85 -2.09
C ILE A 5 -20.05 -0.54 -2.33
N GLN A 6 -20.37 -1.55 -1.50
CA GLN A 6 -19.78 -2.89 -1.59
C GLN A 6 -20.29 -3.77 -2.75
N ASN A 7 -21.29 -3.32 -3.52
CA ASN A 7 -21.89 -4.13 -4.59
C ASN A 7 -21.75 -3.55 -6.01
N ILE A 8 -21.03 -2.43 -6.17
CA ILE A 8 -20.76 -1.87 -7.51
C ILE A 8 -19.68 -2.72 -8.15
N ARG A 9 -20.01 -3.40 -9.26
CA ARG A 9 -19.00 -4.03 -10.11
C ARG A 9 -18.23 -2.93 -10.83
N LEU A 10 -16.99 -2.73 -10.41
CA LEU A 10 -16.11 -1.68 -10.93
C LEU A 10 -15.15 -2.27 -11.96
N ALA A 11 -15.24 -1.79 -13.18
CA ALA A 11 -14.27 -1.97 -14.25
C ALA A 11 -13.35 -0.74 -14.33
N ALA A 12 -12.13 -0.90 -14.82
CA ALA A 12 -11.19 0.19 -15.07
C ALA A 12 -10.95 0.31 -16.57
N LEU A 13 -11.15 1.49 -17.15
CA LEU A 13 -10.76 1.81 -18.52
C LEU A 13 -9.57 2.76 -18.50
N ILE A 14 -8.43 2.30 -18.99
CA ILE A 14 -7.18 3.06 -18.98
C ILE A 14 -6.78 3.36 -20.41
N ILE A 15 -6.80 4.64 -20.77
CA ILE A 15 -6.39 5.14 -22.08
C ILE A 15 -4.91 5.50 -21.97
N ALA A 16 -4.05 4.59 -22.43
CA ALA A 16 -2.62 4.75 -22.38
C ALA A 16 -2.10 5.33 -23.70
N ASP A 17 -1.70 6.61 -23.66
CA ASP A 17 -0.96 7.23 -24.75
C ASP A 17 0.55 7.10 -24.49
N GLU A 18 1.16 6.05 -25.05
CA GLU A 18 2.61 5.79 -24.92
C GLU A 18 3.47 6.72 -25.79
N ALA A 19 2.90 7.71 -26.50
CA ALA A 19 3.69 8.66 -27.30
C ALA A 19 4.63 9.54 -26.44
N VAL A 20 4.34 9.71 -25.15
CA VAL A 20 5.14 10.50 -24.22
C VAL A 20 6.00 9.58 -23.35
N VAL A 21 7.32 9.68 -23.51
CA VAL A 21 8.27 8.98 -22.63
C VAL A 21 8.24 9.62 -21.24
N THR A 22 7.47 9.04 -20.32
CA THR A 22 7.46 9.46 -18.92
C THR A 22 8.60 8.81 -18.14
N PRO A 23 9.31 9.54 -17.26
CA PRO A 23 10.32 8.97 -16.39
C PRO A 23 9.71 7.96 -15.41
N LEU A 24 10.48 6.93 -15.05
CA LEU A 24 10.04 5.90 -14.11
C LEU A 24 9.96 6.46 -12.68
N VAL A 25 8.91 6.07 -11.96
CA VAL A 25 8.72 6.36 -10.53
C VAL A 25 8.89 5.07 -9.76
N LEU A 26 9.89 5.02 -8.88
CA LEU A 26 10.25 3.81 -8.12
C LEU A 26 10.39 2.56 -9.01
N GLY A 27 10.96 2.74 -10.20
CA GLY A 27 11.21 1.66 -11.16
C GLY A 27 9.99 1.24 -12.00
N ARG A 28 8.85 1.94 -11.88
CA ARG A 28 7.61 1.65 -12.64
C ARG A 28 7.22 2.79 -13.57
N SER A 29 6.52 2.44 -14.65
CA SER A 29 5.90 3.42 -15.55
C SER A 29 4.70 4.09 -14.89
N LEU A 30 4.26 5.24 -15.44
CA LEU A 30 3.07 5.93 -14.95
C LEU A 30 1.82 5.06 -15.10
N THR A 31 1.64 4.43 -16.25
CA THR A 31 0.49 3.56 -16.55
C THR A 31 0.41 2.39 -15.57
N GLU A 32 1.55 1.80 -15.21
CA GLU A 32 1.62 0.77 -14.17
C GLU A 32 1.07 1.24 -12.82
N LEU A 33 1.48 2.43 -12.38
CA LEU A 33 1.03 3.00 -11.11
C LEU A 33 -0.45 3.38 -11.16
N GLN A 34 -0.93 3.89 -12.29
CA GLN A 34 -2.35 4.20 -12.49
C GLN A 34 -3.21 2.94 -12.42
N ILE A 35 -2.82 1.88 -13.13
CA ILE A 35 -3.46 0.56 -13.07
C ILE A 35 -3.55 0.09 -11.62
N ALA A 36 -2.42 0.07 -10.91
CA ALA A 36 -2.35 -0.41 -9.54
C ALA A 36 -3.24 0.42 -8.59
N ARG A 37 -3.27 1.75 -8.75
CA ARG A 37 -4.12 2.65 -7.95
C ARG A 37 -5.60 2.40 -8.20
N VAL A 38 -6.04 2.27 -9.45
CA VAL A 38 -7.46 1.99 -9.76
C VAL A 38 -7.86 0.59 -9.29
N VAL A 39 -6.99 -0.40 -9.42
CA VAL A 39 -7.23 -1.73 -8.84
C VAL A 39 -7.39 -1.64 -7.32
N SER A 40 -6.61 -0.80 -6.64
CA SER A 40 -6.71 -0.58 -5.20
C SER A 40 -8.04 0.06 -4.75
N THR A 41 -8.77 0.73 -5.64
CA THR A 41 -10.12 1.25 -5.34
C THR A 41 -11.22 0.20 -5.45
N GLY A 42 -10.89 -1.01 -5.93
CA GLY A 42 -11.80 -2.14 -6.01
C GLY A 42 -12.06 -2.67 -7.41
N ALA A 43 -11.43 -2.08 -8.45
CA ALA A 43 -11.60 -2.54 -9.82
C ALA A 43 -11.03 -3.95 -10.00
N ARG A 44 -11.84 -4.89 -10.53
CA ARG A 44 -11.43 -6.29 -10.75
C ARG A 44 -11.25 -6.68 -12.21
N HIS A 45 -11.82 -5.85 -13.09
CA HIS A 45 -11.72 -5.98 -14.53
C HIS A 45 -11.06 -4.72 -15.08
N VAL A 46 -9.93 -4.90 -15.77
CA VAL A 46 -9.12 -3.80 -16.30
C VAL A 46 -9.10 -3.90 -17.81
N VAL A 47 -9.48 -2.83 -18.49
CA VAL A 47 -9.41 -2.69 -19.94
C VAL A 47 -8.40 -1.60 -20.26
N CYS A 48 -7.31 -1.97 -20.92
CA CYS A 48 -6.24 -1.07 -21.30
C CYS A 48 -6.34 -0.77 -22.79
N LEU A 49 -6.77 0.45 -23.13
CA LEU A 49 -6.83 0.96 -24.49
C LEU A 49 -5.46 1.51 -24.89
N VAL A 50 -4.81 0.84 -25.84
CA VAL A 50 -3.46 1.16 -26.30
C VAL A 50 -3.41 1.24 -27.82
N ARG A 51 -2.63 2.19 -28.36
CA ARG A 51 -2.31 2.19 -29.79
C ARG A 51 -1.35 1.07 -30.18
N GLN A 52 -0.38 0.80 -29.32
CA GLN A 52 0.64 -0.22 -29.53
C GLN A 52 0.83 -1.01 -28.24
N VAL A 53 0.96 -2.32 -28.37
CA VAL A 53 1.19 -3.20 -27.22
C VAL A 53 2.69 -3.24 -26.96
N SER A 54 3.13 -2.64 -25.85
CA SER A 54 4.51 -2.72 -25.39
C SER A 54 4.76 -3.97 -24.53
N SER A 55 6.04 -4.36 -24.41
CA SER A 55 6.44 -5.45 -23.51
C SER A 55 6.18 -5.13 -22.03
N GLN A 56 6.16 -3.84 -21.68
CA GLN A 56 5.82 -3.38 -20.34
C GLN A 56 4.36 -3.68 -20.02
N ILE A 57 3.43 -3.29 -20.90
CA ILE A 57 1.99 -3.55 -20.71
C ILE A 57 1.69 -5.06 -20.64
N LEU A 58 2.38 -5.89 -21.42
CA LEU A 58 2.27 -7.35 -21.33
C LEU A 58 2.73 -7.87 -19.96
N ALA A 59 3.88 -7.40 -19.45
CA ALA A 59 4.37 -7.80 -18.13
C ALA A 59 3.40 -7.39 -17.01
N VAL A 60 2.77 -6.22 -17.14
CA VAL A 60 1.73 -5.77 -16.21
C VAL A 60 0.51 -6.68 -16.28
N ALA A 61 0.07 -7.02 -17.50
CA ALA A 61 -1.06 -7.90 -17.69
C ALA A 61 -0.84 -9.28 -17.06
N ASP A 62 0.35 -9.86 -17.24
CA ASP A 62 0.71 -11.15 -16.64
C ASP A 62 0.75 -11.07 -15.10
N ASN A 63 1.26 -9.97 -14.53
CA ASN A 63 1.25 -9.74 -13.09
C ASN A 63 -0.17 -9.60 -12.53
N LEU A 64 -1.08 -8.90 -13.22
CA LEU A 64 -2.47 -8.78 -12.79
C LEU A 64 -3.18 -10.15 -12.83
N ARG A 65 -3.00 -10.92 -13.90
CA ARG A 65 -3.56 -12.27 -14.05
C ARG A 65 -3.06 -13.22 -12.97
N ALA A 66 -1.77 -13.17 -12.65
CA ALA A 66 -1.19 -13.95 -11.57
C ALA A 66 -1.80 -13.64 -10.18
N ASN A 67 -2.37 -12.43 -10.02
CA ASN A 67 -3.08 -12.00 -8.82
C ASN A 67 -4.61 -12.21 -8.91
N GLY A 68 -5.10 -12.93 -9.93
CA GLY A 68 -6.52 -13.26 -10.09
C GLY A 68 -7.39 -12.13 -10.63
N LEU A 69 -6.77 -11.09 -11.23
CA LEU A 69 -7.48 -10.01 -11.90
C LEU A 69 -7.63 -10.30 -13.39
N THR A 70 -8.66 -9.73 -13.99
CA THR A 70 -8.91 -9.82 -15.44
C THR A 70 -8.39 -8.57 -16.12
N ILE A 71 -7.65 -8.75 -17.22
CA ILE A 71 -7.12 -7.65 -18.03
C ILE A 71 -7.23 -7.95 -19.51
N ASP A 72 -7.89 -7.03 -20.21
CA ASP A 72 -8.05 -7.00 -21.66
C ASP A 72 -7.27 -5.83 -22.25
N ILE A 73 -6.46 -6.11 -23.26
CA ILE A 73 -5.70 -5.09 -23.98
C ILE A 73 -6.42 -4.86 -25.31
N VAL A 74 -6.94 -3.66 -25.50
CA VAL A 74 -7.81 -3.30 -26.63
C VAL A 74 -7.22 -2.16 -27.44
N ARG A 75 -7.65 -2.02 -28.70
CA ARG A 75 -7.12 -1.00 -29.62
C ARG A 75 -8.14 0.06 -30.01
N SER A 76 -9.41 -0.17 -29.74
CA SER A 76 -10.50 0.77 -30.02
C SER A 76 -11.47 0.89 -28.84
N VAL A 77 -12.23 1.98 -28.82
CA VAL A 77 -13.29 2.20 -27.83
C VAL A 77 -14.42 1.17 -28.00
N ALA A 78 -14.67 0.72 -29.23
CA ALA A 78 -15.63 -0.35 -29.51
C ALA A 78 -15.22 -1.67 -28.83
N ASP A 79 -13.96 -2.09 -28.99
CA ASP A 79 -13.43 -3.26 -28.29
C ASP A 79 -13.53 -3.10 -26.76
N ALA A 80 -13.29 -1.89 -26.25
CA ALA A 80 -13.42 -1.60 -24.82
C ALA A 80 -14.88 -1.73 -24.33
N ALA A 81 -15.84 -1.24 -25.11
CA ALA A 81 -17.27 -1.32 -24.81
C ALA A 81 -17.85 -2.74 -24.93
N ASP A 82 -17.22 -3.59 -25.74
CA ASP A 82 -17.53 -5.01 -25.86
C ASP A 82 -16.96 -5.83 -24.69
N ALA A 83 -15.78 -5.44 -24.19
CA ALA A 83 -15.17 -6.08 -23.04
C ALA A 83 -15.91 -5.78 -21.73
N ILE A 84 -16.38 -4.54 -21.55
CA ILE A 84 -17.01 -4.07 -20.31
C ILE A 84 -18.53 -4.36 -20.32
N HIS A 85 -19.07 -4.84 -19.19
CA HIS A 85 -20.50 -5.10 -19.07
C HIS A 85 -21.29 -3.77 -18.95
N PRO A 86 -22.47 -3.63 -19.59
CA PRO A 86 -23.24 -2.38 -19.54
C PRO A 86 -23.60 -1.89 -18.13
N ASP A 87 -23.83 -2.82 -17.20
CA ASP A 87 -24.19 -2.54 -15.80
C ASP A 87 -22.97 -2.31 -14.88
N GLU A 88 -21.75 -2.35 -15.41
CA GLU A 88 -20.54 -2.05 -14.65
C GLU A 88 -20.32 -0.54 -14.57
N ALA A 89 -19.89 -0.07 -13.40
CA ALA A 89 -19.31 1.25 -13.29
C ALA A 89 -17.90 1.19 -13.87
N VAL A 90 -17.56 2.13 -14.73
CA VAL A 90 -16.27 2.26 -15.39
C VAL A 90 -15.49 3.39 -14.76
N PHE A 91 -14.36 3.05 -14.17
CA PHE A 91 -13.35 3.99 -13.73
C PHE A 91 -12.46 4.36 -14.91
N LEU A 92 -12.64 5.56 -15.46
CA LEU A 92 -11.86 6.08 -16.59
C LEU A 92 -10.58 6.77 -16.11
N VAL A 93 -9.45 6.39 -16.70
CA VAL A 93 -8.16 7.07 -16.59
C VAL A 93 -7.66 7.43 -17.98
N ALA A 94 -7.63 8.72 -18.28
CA ALA A 94 -7.09 9.33 -19.50
C ALA A 94 -6.11 10.47 -19.14
N SER A 95 -5.43 10.35 -18.01
CA SER A 95 -4.57 11.38 -17.44
C SER A 95 -3.11 11.03 -17.58
N GLN A 96 -2.26 12.06 -17.72
CA GLN A 96 -0.81 11.95 -17.61
C GLN A 96 -0.31 12.30 -16.18
N VAL A 97 -1.20 12.24 -15.20
CA VAL A 97 -0.92 12.58 -13.80
C VAL A 97 -1.35 11.40 -12.93
N LEU A 98 -0.61 11.13 -11.85
CA LEU A 98 -0.99 10.14 -10.85
C LEU A 98 -1.78 10.83 -9.72
N VAL A 99 -2.87 10.22 -9.28
CA VAL A 99 -3.75 10.76 -8.23
C VAL A 99 -3.71 9.86 -6.99
N SER A 100 -3.76 10.49 -5.82
CA SER A 100 -3.76 9.84 -4.50
C SER A 100 -4.91 8.84 -4.35
N GLY A 101 -4.67 7.76 -3.61
CA GLY A 101 -5.69 6.72 -3.41
C GLY A 101 -6.94 7.26 -2.70
N LYS A 102 -6.74 8.22 -1.79
CA LYS A 102 -7.83 8.89 -1.08
C LYS A 102 -8.78 9.63 -2.04
N THR A 103 -8.25 10.43 -2.95
CA THR A 103 -9.07 11.19 -3.91
C THR A 103 -9.76 10.28 -4.92
N LEU A 104 -9.11 9.19 -5.35
CA LEU A 104 -9.78 8.18 -6.18
C LEU A 104 -10.92 7.47 -5.44
N GLY A 105 -10.74 7.21 -4.13
CA GLY A 105 -11.80 6.67 -3.28
C GLY A 105 -12.99 7.63 -3.10
N GLU A 106 -12.73 8.94 -3.02
CA GLU A 106 -13.77 9.98 -3.01
C GLU A 106 -14.55 10.00 -4.34
N LEU A 107 -13.86 9.83 -5.48
CA LEU A 107 -14.49 9.73 -6.80
C LEU A 107 -15.40 8.48 -6.89
N VAL A 108 -14.91 7.31 -6.48
CA VAL A 108 -15.72 6.07 -6.45
C VAL A 108 -16.95 6.22 -5.55
N SER A 109 -16.76 6.81 -4.37
CA SER A 109 -17.86 7.04 -3.41
C SER A 109 -18.91 8.02 -3.93
N SER A 110 -18.58 8.83 -4.94
CA SER A 110 -19.49 9.82 -5.50
C SER A 110 -20.52 9.24 -6.48
N GLY A 111 -20.26 8.04 -7.01
CA GLY A 111 -21.10 7.34 -7.99
C GLY A 111 -20.96 7.89 -9.43
N PRO A 112 -21.32 7.09 -10.45
CA PRO A 112 -21.40 7.56 -11.83
C PRO A 112 -22.71 8.35 -12.09
N PRO A 113 -22.72 9.29 -13.05
CA PRO A 113 -21.56 9.85 -13.74
C PRO A 113 -20.88 10.93 -12.88
N SER A 114 -19.55 10.86 -12.74
CA SER A 114 -18.76 11.85 -12.00
C SER A 114 -17.40 12.14 -12.64
N LEU A 115 -16.92 13.37 -12.44
CA LEU A 115 -15.69 13.91 -12.98
C LEU A 115 -14.81 14.42 -11.84
N LEU A 116 -13.51 14.11 -11.91
CA LEU A 116 -12.52 14.78 -11.07
C LEU A 116 -11.99 16.01 -11.80
N CYS A 117 -12.16 17.17 -11.16
CA CYS A 117 -11.89 18.47 -11.76
C CYS A 117 -10.93 19.30 -10.89
N VAL A 118 -10.34 20.31 -11.51
CA VAL A 118 -9.55 21.36 -10.85
C VAL A 118 -10.00 22.74 -11.31
N GLY A 119 -9.64 23.78 -10.56
CA GLY A 119 -9.86 25.16 -10.98
C GLY A 119 -9.15 25.49 -12.29
N ASN A 120 -9.72 26.40 -13.10
CA ASN A 120 -9.13 26.89 -14.33
C ASN A 120 -8.11 28.01 -14.04
N ASP A 121 -6.87 27.61 -13.71
CA ASP A 121 -5.76 28.50 -13.39
C ASP A 121 -4.54 28.21 -14.28
N ALA A 122 -3.56 29.11 -14.30
CA ALA A 122 -2.32 28.90 -15.06
C ALA A 122 -1.58 27.61 -14.64
N ALA A 123 -1.65 27.24 -13.36
CA ALA A 123 -1.01 26.04 -12.80
C ALA A 123 -1.67 24.71 -13.22
N THR A 124 -2.91 24.78 -13.72
CA THR A 124 -3.71 23.63 -14.17
C THR A 124 -3.90 23.63 -15.69
N SER A 125 -3.11 24.45 -16.40
CA SER A 125 -3.22 24.64 -17.85
C SER A 125 -3.02 23.38 -18.69
N GLN A 126 -2.35 22.35 -18.15
CA GLN A 126 -2.20 21.05 -18.80
C GLN A 126 -3.48 20.22 -18.90
N PHE A 127 -4.51 20.56 -18.11
CA PHE A 127 -5.75 19.81 -18.05
C PHE A 127 -6.76 20.33 -19.08
N GLU A 128 -7.63 19.45 -19.56
CA GLU A 128 -8.63 19.79 -20.57
C GLU A 128 -9.67 20.76 -20.01
N ILE A 129 -10.01 21.80 -20.76
CA ILE A 129 -10.97 22.82 -20.32
C ILE A 129 -12.39 22.25 -20.46
N ILE A 130 -13.16 22.31 -19.38
CA ILE A 130 -14.60 22.02 -19.42
C ILE A 130 -15.38 23.31 -19.66
N ASP A 131 -15.09 24.34 -18.84
CA ASP A 131 -15.72 25.65 -18.91
C ASP A 131 -14.80 26.74 -18.36
N ALA A 132 -15.35 27.94 -18.12
CA ALA A 132 -14.60 29.09 -17.65
C ALA A 132 -13.92 28.88 -16.29
N THR A 133 -14.43 27.98 -15.43
CA THR A 133 -13.97 27.84 -14.04
C THR A 133 -13.33 26.49 -13.75
N THR A 134 -13.56 25.47 -14.57
CA THR A 134 -13.14 24.09 -14.30
C THR A 134 -12.43 23.41 -15.46
N ARG A 135 -11.47 22.56 -15.10
CA ARG A 135 -10.72 21.69 -16.01
C ARG A 135 -10.81 20.23 -15.57
N TRP A 136 -10.83 19.32 -16.54
CA TRP A 136 -10.88 17.88 -16.32
C TRP A 136 -9.48 17.31 -16.10
N THR A 137 -9.33 16.53 -15.03
CA THR A 137 -8.04 15.91 -14.67
C THR A 137 -7.67 14.69 -15.50
N GLY A 138 -8.58 14.18 -16.33
CA GLY A 138 -8.46 12.89 -17.01
C GLY A 138 -9.00 11.71 -16.20
N TYR A 139 -9.64 11.95 -15.05
CA TYR A 139 -10.25 10.91 -14.21
C TYR A 139 -11.77 11.08 -14.17
N ALA A 140 -12.52 9.99 -14.35
CA ALA A 140 -13.98 10.00 -14.31
C ALA A 140 -14.55 8.65 -13.86
N LEU A 141 -15.80 8.67 -13.41
CA LEU A 141 -16.62 7.48 -13.23
C LEU A 141 -17.83 7.60 -14.15
N LEU A 142 -18.12 6.56 -14.92
CA LEU A 142 -19.25 6.49 -15.85
C LEU A 142 -19.85 5.09 -15.86
N ASP A 143 -21.00 4.92 -16.49
CA ASP A 143 -21.60 3.60 -16.66
C ASP A 143 -21.14 2.94 -17.97
N GLY A 144 -21.07 1.61 -17.98
CA GLY A 144 -20.74 0.83 -19.19
C GLY A 144 -21.67 1.13 -20.36
N ALA A 145 -22.94 1.44 -20.07
CA ALA A 145 -23.91 1.91 -21.07
C ALA A 145 -23.48 3.22 -21.75
N THR A 146 -22.95 4.19 -21.00
CA THR A 146 -22.43 5.45 -21.54
C THR A 146 -21.22 5.19 -22.43
N LEU A 147 -20.30 4.32 -22.02
CA LEU A 147 -19.16 3.90 -22.84
C LEU A 147 -19.60 3.30 -24.17
N ARG A 148 -20.61 2.42 -24.15
CA ARG A 148 -21.17 1.79 -25.37
C ARG A 148 -21.89 2.78 -26.27
N SER A 149 -22.63 3.72 -25.70
CA SER A 149 -23.25 4.81 -26.46
C SER A 149 -22.18 5.62 -27.21
N VAL A 150 -21.10 5.97 -26.51
CA VAL A 150 -19.99 6.72 -27.11
C VAL A 150 -19.24 5.88 -28.15
N ALA A 151 -19.01 4.59 -27.91
CA ALA A 151 -18.40 3.69 -28.88
C ALA A 151 -19.17 3.62 -30.22
N ASN A 152 -20.51 3.66 -30.16
CA ASN A 152 -21.35 3.67 -31.37
C ASN A 152 -21.31 5.01 -32.12
N MET A 153 -20.90 6.09 -31.46
CA MET A 153 -20.79 7.44 -32.03
C MET A 153 -19.35 7.76 -32.50
N VAL A 154 -18.36 7.18 -31.84
CA VAL A 154 -16.93 7.45 -32.05
C VAL A 154 -16.40 6.61 -33.20
N GLY A 155 -16.12 7.26 -34.33
CA GLY A 155 -15.21 6.77 -35.37
C GLY A 155 -13.74 7.01 -34.99
N ASP A 156 -12.98 7.72 -35.83
CA ASP A 156 -11.56 8.06 -35.59
C ASP A 156 -11.34 9.21 -34.58
N TRP A 157 -12.35 9.55 -33.78
CA TRP A 157 -12.29 10.68 -32.85
C TRP A 157 -11.52 10.30 -31.57
N ASP A 158 -10.91 11.30 -30.92
CA ASP A 158 -10.26 11.06 -29.63
C ASP A 158 -11.27 10.59 -28.57
N ALA A 159 -11.00 9.39 -28.03
CA ALA A 159 -11.87 8.69 -27.11
C ALA A 159 -12.09 9.46 -25.81
N ALA A 160 -11.00 10.01 -25.25
CA ALA A 160 -11.02 10.68 -23.95
C ALA A 160 -11.86 11.97 -24.02
N SER A 161 -11.59 12.85 -24.99
CA SER A 161 -12.37 14.08 -25.17
C SER A 161 -13.84 13.80 -25.51
N THR A 162 -14.15 12.71 -26.24
CA THR A 162 -15.54 12.40 -26.58
C THR A 162 -16.32 11.88 -25.37
N LEU A 163 -15.69 11.01 -24.56
CA LEU A 163 -16.25 10.59 -23.27
C LEU A 163 -16.46 11.78 -22.33
N LEU A 164 -15.49 12.70 -22.25
CA LEU A 164 -15.63 13.92 -21.46
C LEU A 164 -16.87 14.71 -21.89
N ARG A 165 -17.02 14.98 -23.19
CA ARG A 165 -18.16 15.74 -23.71
C ARG A 165 -19.49 15.06 -23.37
N GLN A 166 -19.58 13.75 -23.50
CA GLN A 166 -20.77 12.99 -23.12
C GLN A 166 -21.08 13.17 -21.63
N LEU A 167 -20.08 13.02 -20.75
CA LEU A 167 -20.27 13.17 -19.30
C LEU A 167 -20.68 14.59 -18.91
N VAL A 168 -20.15 15.61 -19.59
CA VAL A 168 -20.56 17.00 -19.38
C VAL A 168 -22.01 17.21 -19.82
N GLN A 169 -22.45 16.62 -20.93
CA GLN A 169 -23.84 16.69 -21.40
C GLN A 169 -24.81 15.97 -20.44
N GLU A 170 -24.36 14.87 -19.82
CA GLU A 170 -25.11 14.13 -18.79
C GLU A 170 -25.14 14.84 -17.42
N ASN A 171 -24.56 16.03 -17.30
CA ASN A 171 -24.42 16.78 -16.05
C ASN A 171 -23.70 15.98 -14.96
N ALA A 172 -22.62 15.28 -15.33
CA ALA A 172 -21.80 14.52 -14.40
C ALA A 172 -21.39 15.35 -13.17
N ARG A 173 -21.47 14.72 -11.99
CA ARG A 173 -21.11 15.35 -10.72
C ARG A 173 -19.62 15.72 -10.74
N ARG A 174 -19.31 17.00 -10.49
CA ARG A 174 -17.92 17.49 -10.49
C ARG A 174 -17.35 17.52 -9.07
N ILE A 175 -16.28 16.78 -8.85
CA ILE A 175 -15.46 16.86 -7.64
C ILE A 175 -14.31 17.82 -7.96
N VAL A 176 -14.45 19.07 -7.52
CA VAL A 176 -13.45 20.10 -7.80
C VAL A 176 -12.45 20.16 -6.66
N LEU A 177 -11.18 19.86 -6.94
CA LEU A 177 -10.10 20.01 -5.99
C LEU A 177 -9.66 21.47 -5.91
N ASN A 178 -9.49 21.97 -4.69
CA ASN A 178 -8.85 23.26 -4.46
C ASN A 178 -7.32 23.17 -4.65
N GLN A 179 -6.63 24.31 -4.72
CA GLN A 179 -5.19 24.36 -5.00
C GLN A 179 -4.33 23.57 -3.99
N ALA A 180 -4.71 23.57 -2.72
CA ALA A 180 -4.01 22.81 -1.68
C ALA A 180 -4.19 21.29 -1.88
N GLN A 181 -5.41 20.85 -2.21
CA GLN A 181 -5.73 19.46 -2.53
C GLN A 181 -5.03 19.01 -3.82
N VAL A 182 -4.92 19.86 -4.83
CA VAL A 182 -4.16 19.54 -6.06
C VAL A 182 -2.70 19.27 -5.73
N ALA A 183 -2.07 20.12 -4.92
CA ALA A 183 -0.66 19.96 -4.55
C ALA A 183 -0.40 18.69 -3.73
N ASP A 184 -1.37 18.24 -2.93
CA ASP A 184 -1.28 17.04 -2.11
C ASP A 184 -1.62 15.77 -2.90
N ALA A 185 -2.75 15.78 -3.62
CA ALA A 185 -3.33 14.60 -4.24
C ALA A 185 -2.84 14.31 -5.65
N MET A 186 -2.27 15.27 -6.38
CA MET A 186 -1.88 15.09 -7.79
C MET A 186 -0.36 15.14 -7.97
N LEU A 187 0.19 14.13 -8.63
CA LEU A 187 1.61 13.96 -8.90
C LEU A 187 1.87 13.99 -10.40
N ASN A 188 2.39 15.13 -10.85
CA ASN A 188 2.80 15.32 -12.24
C ASN A 188 4.20 14.72 -12.44
N ILE A 189 4.40 13.99 -13.54
CA ILE A 189 5.63 13.23 -13.79
C ILE A 189 6.15 13.58 -15.19
N ARG A 190 6.74 14.77 -15.34
CA ARG A 190 7.28 15.26 -16.62
C ARG A 190 8.78 15.05 -16.76
N ASN A 191 9.49 15.09 -15.64
CA ASN A 191 10.94 14.98 -15.59
C ASN A 191 11.40 14.08 -14.43
N THR A 192 12.68 13.73 -14.42
CA THR A 192 13.25 12.81 -13.43
C THR A 192 13.22 13.37 -12.00
N ALA A 193 13.28 14.69 -11.84
CA ALA A 193 13.18 15.35 -10.53
C ALA A 193 11.76 15.21 -9.95
N GLU A 194 10.74 15.46 -10.78
CA GLU A 194 9.34 15.26 -10.46
C GLU A 194 9.02 13.78 -10.18
N ALA A 195 9.57 12.85 -10.96
CA ALA A 195 9.44 11.43 -10.70
C ALA A 195 10.01 11.02 -9.33
N THR A 196 11.16 11.57 -8.96
CA THR A 196 11.78 11.35 -7.65
C THR A 196 10.91 11.93 -6.52
N GLN A 197 10.34 13.12 -6.72
CA GLN A 197 9.43 13.74 -5.75
C GLN A 197 8.12 12.95 -5.61
N ALA A 198 7.56 12.48 -6.72
CA ALA A 198 6.39 11.61 -6.74
C ALA A 198 6.66 10.32 -5.96
N GLY A 199 7.81 9.68 -6.18
CA GLY A 199 8.22 8.49 -5.42
C GLY A 199 8.28 8.74 -3.91
N ARG A 200 8.80 9.90 -3.48
CA ARG A 200 8.80 10.27 -2.05
C ARG A 200 7.39 10.44 -1.51
N LYS A 201 6.52 11.16 -2.22
CA LYS A 201 5.14 11.38 -1.81
C LYS A 201 4.34 10.07 -1.72
N LEU A 202 4.52 9.14 -2.67
CA LEU A 202 3.87 7.83 -2.63
C LEU A 202 4.27 7.00 -1.40
N LEU A 203 5.55 7.03 -1.03
CA LEU A 203 6.04 6.37 0.20
C LEU A 203 5.55 7.07 1.49
N ASP A 204 5.23 8.35 1.41
CA ASP A 204 4.68 9.11 2.54
C ASP A 204 3.18 8.88 2.74
N GLU A 205 2.40 8.85 1.66
CA GLU A 205 0.94 8.67 1.67
C GLU A 205 0.54 7.30 2.25
N ASP A 206 1.12 6.22 1.74
CA ASP A 206 0.71 4.85 2.12
C ASP A 206 1.37 4.35 3.41
N GLY A 207 2.40 5.06 3.89
CA GLY A 207 3.15 4.67 5.10
C GLY A 207 2.38 4.88 6.41
N ASP A 208 1.32 5.69 6.45
CA ASP A 208 0.79 6.23 7.71
C ASP A 208 -0.25 5.32 8.42
N HIS A 209 -0.72 4.25 7.78
CA HIS A 209 -1.94 3.56 8.21
C HIS A 209 -1.76 2.43 9.25
N ARG A 210 -0.53 2.01 9.58
CA ARG A 210 -0.27 0.84 10.45
C ARG A 210 1.09 0.96 11.13
N GLN A 211 1.21 1.66 12.26
CA GLN A 211 2.51 1.75 12.93
C GLN A 211 2.38 1.65 14.45
N SER A 212 2.77 0.50 14.97
CA SER A 212 3.14 0.28 16.38
C SER A 212 4.40 1.09 16.75
N LEU A 213 4.83 1.07 18.01
CA LEU A 213 5.99 1.87 18.46
C LEU A 213 7.25 1.56 17.66
N GLY A 214 7.58 0.27 17.48
CA GLY A 214 8.75 -0.17 16.74
C GLY A 214 8.66 0.18 15.26
N GLU A 215 7.49 0.02 14.66
CA GLU A 215 7.28 0.37 13.25
C GLU A 215 7.35 1.89 13.02
N TYR A 216 6.82 2.69 13.94
CA TYR A 216 6.79 4.15 13.84
C TYR A 216 8.17 4.78 14.04
N TRP A 217 8.85 4.43 15.13
CA TRP A 217 10.10 5.10 15.52
C TRP A 217 11.35 4.45 14.91
N LEU A 218 11.40 3.11 14.82
CA LEU A 218 12.57 2.41 14.29
C LEU A 218 12.39 2.15 12.79
N ALA A 219 11.31 1.46 12.39
CA ALA A 219 11.17 1.00 11.01
C ALA A 219 10.95 2.14 10.03
N ARG A 220 10.07 3.10 10.32
CA ARG A 220 9.67 4.15 9.37
C ARG A 220 10.83 4.91 8.75
N PRO A 221 11.78 5.51 9.50
CA PRO A 221 12.87 6.27 8.87
C PRO A 221 13.78 5.38 8.01
N VAL A 222 14.12 4.18 8.52
CA VAL A 222 15.02 3.24 7.84
C VAL A 222 14.35 2.65 6.60
N SER A 223 13.13 2.14 6.72
CA SER A 223 12.37 1.53 5.64
C SER A 223 12.00 2.51 4.54
N ARG A 224 11.74 3.79 4.84
CA ARG A 224 11.55 4.82 3.81
C ARG A 224 12.80 5.04 2.97
N PHE A 225 13.94 5.15 3.64
CA PHE A 225 15.21 5.31 2.97
C PHE A 225 15.53 4.08 2.10
N LEU A 226 15.38 2.87 2.66
CA LEU A 226 15.62 1.62 1.95
C LEU A 226 14.60 1.37 0.83
N ALA A 227 13.33 1.75 1.00
CA ALA A 227 12.28 1.55 -0.01
C ALA A 227 12.51 2.46 -1.20
N ARG A 228 12.96 3.69 -0.93
CA ARG A 228 13.38 4.61 -1.98
C ARG A 228 14.54 4.05 -2.78
N LEU A 229 15.62 3.62 -2.11
CA LEU A 229 16.78 3.01 -2.79
C LEU A 229 16.36 1.77 -3.58
N ALA A 230 15.55 0.90 -2.98
CA ALA A 230 15.08 -0.31 -3.63
C ALA A 230 14.22 -0.02 -4.87
N GLY A 231 13.32 0.97 -4.78
CA GLY A 231 12.49 1.41 -5.91
C GLY A 231 13.32 2.07 -7.01
N GLU A 232 14.28 2.95 -6.67
CA GLU A 232 15.21 3.56 -7.64
C GLU A 232 16.07 2.50 -8.36
N LEU A 233 16.41 1.40 -7.68
CA LEU A 233 17.11 0.24 -8.25
C LEU A 233 16.18 -0.73 -9.02
N GLY A 234 14.87 -0.50 -9.04
CA GLY A 234 13.90 -1.39 -9.68
C GLY A 234 13.77 -2.76 -9.00
N LEU A 235 14.09 -2.86 -7.71
CA LEU A 235 13.96 -4.10 -6.95
C LEU A 235 12.48 -4.42 -6.72
N LYS A 236 12.08 -5.65 -7.07
CA LYS A 236 10.74 -6.15 -6.78
C LYS A 236 10.57 -6.30 -5.26
N SER A 237 9.46 -5.78 -4.73
CA SER A 237 9.05 -5.94 -3.33
C SER A 237 9.14 -7.40 -2.84
N GLN A 238 8.72 -8.34 -3.68
CA GLN A 238 8.75 -9.79 -3.41
C GLN A 238 10.16 -10.32 -3.13
N ILE A 239 11.18 -9.85 -3.85
CA ILE A 239 12.57 -10.29 -3.65
C ILE A 239 13.07 -9.83 -2.26
N ILE A 240 12.69 -8.62 -1.87
CA ILE A 240 13.01 -8.07 -0.55
C ILE A 240 12.26 -8.86 0.53
N GLU A 241 11.01 -9.23 0.28
CA GLU A 241 10.22 -10.03 1.22
C GLU A 241 10.78 -11.45 1.41
N PHE A 242 11.18 -12.12 0.33
CA PHE A 242 11.80 -13.46 0.39
C PHE A 242 13.17 -13.43 1.06
N SER A 243 13.99 -12.40 0.79
CA SER A 243 15.28 -12.24 1.47
C SER A 243 15.10 -12.00 2.97
N ALA A 244 14.06 -11.26 3.38
CA ALA A 244 13.68 -11.10 4.78
C ALA A 244 13.27 -12.44 5.43
N ILE A 245 12.48 -13.29 4.76
CA ILE A 245 12.19 -14.64 5.27
C ILE A 245 13.49 -15.43 5.45
N GLY A 246 14.32 -15.50 4.41
CA GLY A 246 15.56 -16.26 4.44
C GLY A 246 16.45 -15.84 5.61
N ALA A 247 16.60 -14.52 5.80
CA ALA A 247 17.33 -13.94 6.92
C ALA A 247 16.73 -14.33 8.28
N ALA A 248 15.40 -14.32 8.43
CA ALA A 248 14.76 -14.71 9.68
C ALA A 248 14.94 -16.20 10.02
N ILE A 249 14.90 -17.09 9.02
CA ILE A 249 15.19 -18.52 9.21
C ILE A 249 16.64 -18.71 9.64
N VAL A 250 17.59 -18.06 8.95
CA VAL A 250 19.02 -18.09 9.29
C VAL A 250 19.25 -17.54 10.70
N ALA A 251 18.58 -16.44 11.07
CA ALA A 251 18.64 -15.89 12.42
C ALA A 251 18.18 -16.89 13.47
N ALA A 252 17.07 -17.60 13.23
CA ALA A 252 16.57 -18.61 14.15
C ALA A 252 17.57 -19.77 14.34
N LEU A 253 18.18 -20.25 13.25
CA LEU A 253 19.21 -21.30 13.30
C LEU A 253 20.46 -20.85 14.08
N ILE A 254 20.95 -19.63 13.86
CA ILE A 254 22.08 -19.04 14.60
C ILE A 254 21.72 -18.81 16.07
N GLY A 255 20.46 -18.46 16.36
CA GLY A 255 19.97 -18.31 17.73
C GLY A 255 20.08 -19.60 18.52
N LEU A 256 19.78 -20.74 17.87
CA LEU A 256 19.88 -22.07 18.48
C LEU A 256 21.33 -22.51 18.76
N THR A 257 22.32 -21.98 18.05
CA THR A 257 23.74 -22.26 18.34
C THR A 257 24.32 -21.41 19.47
N GLY A 258 23.52 -20.49 20.04
CA GLY A 258 23.91 -19.64 21.16
C GLY A 258 24.56 -18.31 20.77
N TRP A 259 24.67 -17.99 19.47
CA TRP A 259 25.19 -16.71 18.97
C TRP A 259 24.10 -15.64 18.96
N LEU A 260 23.52 -15.37 20.13
CA LEU A 260 22.29 -14.60 20.29
C LEU A 260 22.38 -13.16 19.77
N GLY A 261 23.52 -12.49 19.95
CA GLY A 261 23.71 -11.12 19.43
C GLY A 261 23.63 -11.06 17.91
N VAL A 262 24.24 -12.02 17.22
CA VAL A 262 24.21 -12.12 15.75
C VAL A 262 22.81 -12.51 15.27
N ALA A 263 22.16 -13.47 15.95
CA ALA A 263 20.79 -13.86 15.65
C ALA A 263 19.81 -12.70 15.76
N LEU A 264 19.89 -11.92 16.86
CA LEU A 264 19.05 -10.74 17.07
C LEU A 264 19.32 -9.65 16.01
N LEU A 265 20.58 -9.43 15.63
CA LEU A 265 20.93 -8.47 14.58
C LEU A 265 20.34 -8.88 13.22
N ILE A 266 20.51 -10.14 12.82
CA ILE A 266 19.96 -10.65 11.54
C ILE A 266 18.43 -10.62 11.56
N LEU A 267 17.80 -10.96 12.69
CA LEU A 267 16.35 -10.87 12.80
C LEU A 267 15.89 -9.40 12.70
N LEU A 268 16.60 -8.46 13.32
CA LEU A 268 16.30 -7.03 13.25
C LEU A 268 16.38 -6.51 11.81
N THR A 269 17.45 -6.88 11.07
CA THR A 269 17.58 -6.51 9.65
C THR A 269 16.51 -7.16 8.78
N ALA A 270 16.11 -8.41 9.08
CA ALA A 270 15.00 -9.07 8.41
C ALA A 270 13.67 -8.32 8.61
N TYR A 271 13.39 -7.80 9.82
CA TYR A 271 12.22 -6.97 10.05
C TYR A 271 12.27 -5.65 9.26
N PHE A 272 13.42 -4.96 9.21
CA PHE A 272 13.56 -3.76 8.39
C PHE A 272 13.35 -4.04 6.90
N ALA A 273 13.91 -5.13 6.38
CA ALA A 273 13.73 -5.56 4.99
C ALA A 273 12.24 -5.84 4.70
N ARG A 274 11.54 -6.53 5.59
CA ARG A 274 10.09 -6.76 5.47
C ARG A 274 9.31 -5.45 5.48
N SER A 275 9.56 -4.54 6.43
CA SER A 275 8.88 -3.24 6.49
C SER A 275 9.12 -2.44 5.22
N THR A 276 10.32 -2.51 4.65
CA THR A 276 10.68 -1.92 3.36
C THR A 276 9.87 -2.51 2.22
N ALA A 277 9.78 -3.85 2.14
CA ALA A 277 9.00 -4.55 1.12
C ALA A 277 7.52 -4.17 1.17
N VAL A 278 6.92 -4.14 2.36
CA VAL A 278 5.51 -3.78 2.58
C VAL A 278 5.25 -2.32 2.21
N LEU A 279 6.14 -1.41 2.61
CA LEU A 279 6.00 0.01 2.28
C LEU A 279 6.12 0.25 0.77
N LEU A 280 7.11 -0.37 0.12
CA LEU A 280 7.29 -0.28 -1.32
C LEU A 280 6.08 -0.87 -2.05
N ALA A 281 5.63 -2.05 -1.66
CA ALA A 281 4.44 -2.68 -2.23
C ALA A 281 3.20 -1.79 -2.12
N ALA A 282 2.98 -1.17 -0.95
CA ALA A 282 1.86 -0.28 -0.73
C ALA A 282 1.94 0.96 -1.63
N ALA A 283 3.10 1.62 -1.69
CA ALA A 283 3.33 2.79 -2.53
C ALA A 283 3.13 2.50 -4.04
N LEU A 284 3.48 1.28 -4.47
CA LEU A 284 3.30 0.79 -5.83
C LEU A 284 1.89 0.24 -6.10
N GLY A 285 1.00 0.17 -5.11
CA GLY A 285 -0.35 -0.37 -5.24
C GLY A 285 -0.41 -1.88 -5.48
N GLU A 286 0.62 -2.63 -5.07
CA GLU A 286 0.69 -4.07 -5.30
C GLU A 286 -0.22 -4.85 -4.34
N ILE A 287 -1.07 -5.73 -4.90
CA ILE A 287 -1.87 -6.67 -4.11
C ILE A 287 -0.95 -7.77 -3.58
N HIS A 288 -0.85 -7.90 -2.25
CA HIS A 288 -0.07 -8.95 -1.59
C HIS A 288 -0.97 -10.08 -1.06
N PRO A 289 -1.16 -11.18 -1.81
CA PRO A 289 -2.00 -12.30 -1.37
C PRO A 289 -1.39 -13.13 -0.24
N ARG A 290 -0.08 -12.98 0.07
CA ARG A 290 0.66 -13.91 0.96
C ARG A 290 1.05 -13.35 2.33
N GLY A 291 0.58 -12.16 2.71
CA GLY A 291 1.03 -11.49 3.94
C GLY A 291 0.93 -12.31 5.24
N ILE A 292 -0.02 -13.26 5.31
CA ILE A 292 -0.21 -14.15 6.46
C ILE A 292 0.96 -15.13 6.61
N VAL A 293 1.34 -15.86 5.57
CA VAL A 293 2.41 -16.88 5.62
C VAL A 293 3.73 -16.22 6.04
N PHE A 294 4.06 -15.10 5.41
CA PHE A 294 5.25 -14.33 5.73
C PHE A 294 5.20 -13.85 7.18
N ARG A 295 4.04 -13.38 7.68
CA ARG A 295 3.91 -12.95 9.07
C ARG A 295 4.16 -14.11 10.02
N SER A 296 3.59 -15.28 9.74
CA SER A 296 3.77 -16.49 10.55
C SER A 296 5.24 -16.88 10.67
N VAL A 297 5.99 -16.92 9.56
CA VAL A 297 7.42 -17.29 9.59
C VAL A 297 8.23 -16.32 10.43
N MET A 298 8.04 -15.02 10.28
CA MET A 298 8.75 -14.01 11.08
C MET A 298 8.42 -14.14 12.57
N THR A 299 7.14 -14.35 12.91
CA THR A 299 6.74 -14.55 14.31
C THR A 299 7.32 -15.83 14.89
N SER A 300 7.38 -16.93 14.13
CA SER A 300 7.99 -18.18 14.57
C SER A 300 9.50 -18.00 14.81
N ALA A 301 10.21 -17.32 13.92
CA ALA A 301 11.63 -17.02 14.11
C ALA A 301 11.88 -16.17 15.36
N ALA A 302 11.05 -15.15 15.59
CA ALA A 302 11.11 -14.32 16.80
C ALA A 302 10.87 -15.14 18.08
N VAL A 303 9.87 -16.03 18.08
CA VAL A 303 9.59 -16.93 19.21
C VAL A 303 10.78 -17.86 19.50
N VAL A 304 11.38 -18.45 18.46
CA VAL A 304 12.57 -19.32 18.60
C VAL A 304 13.73 -18.55 19.23
N ILE A 305 14.02 -17.33 18.74
CA ILE A 305 15.13 -16.52 19.26
C ILE A 305 14.87 -16.06 20.70
N VAL A 306 13.66 -15.58 21.01
CA VAL A 306 13.29 -15.19 22.38
C VAL A 306 13.38 -16.39 23.33
N GLY A 307 12.92 -17.57 22.91
CA GLY A 307 13.06 -18.81 23.66
C GLY A 307 14.53 -19.18 23.91
N ALA A 308 15.36 -19.14 22.86
CA ALA A 308 16.79 -19.40 22.96
C ALA A 308 17.51 -18.41 23.89
N CYS A 309 17.19 -17.11 23.81
CA CYS A 309 17.67 -16.09 24.74
C CYS A 309 17.29 -16.42 26.18
N SER A 310 16.02 -16.73 26.42
CA SER A 310 15.49 -17.00 27.76
C SER A 310 16.15 -18.22 28.40
N ILE A 311 16.34 -19.30 27.63
CA ILE A 311 17.03 -20.52 28.06
C ILE A 311 18.52 -20.23 28.32
N SER A 312 19.19 -19.54 27.41
CA SER A 312 20.62 -19.24 27.55
C SER A 312 20.90 -18.29 28.71
N PHE A 313 19.99 -17.35 29.03
CA PHE A 313 20.18 -16.45 30.17
C PHE A 313 19.92 -17.19 31.47
N ALA A 314 18.86 -18.01 31.53
CA ALA A 314 18.58 -18.84 32.70
C ALA A 314 19.74 -19.78 33.05
N SER A 315 20.36 -20.42 32.04
CA SER A 315 21.48 -21.33 32.26
C SER A 315 22.76 -20.62 32.71
N ARG A 316 23.01 -19.39 32.25
CA ARG A 316 24.21 -18.61 32.61
C ARG A 316 24.10 -17.93 33.97
N THR A 317 22.93 -17.42 34.33
CA THR A 317 22.73 -16.67 35.59
C THR A 317 22.17 -17.53 36.72
N GLY A 318 21.66 -18.73 36.42
CA GLY A 318 20.92 -19.57 37.37
C GLY A 318 19.53 -19.05 37.71
N GLN A 319 19.07 -17.98 37.04
CA GLN A 319 17.80 -17.32 37.35
C GLN A 319 16.68 -17.83 36.42
N TRP A 320 15.83 -18.71 36.95
CA TRP A 320 14.64 -19.22 36.26
C TRP A 320 13.65 -18.13 35.82
N GLY A 321 13.71 -16.94 36.44
CA GLY A 321 12.90 -15.78 36.06
C GLY A 321 13.04 -15.38 34.58
N CYS A 322 14.17 -15.69 33.93
CA CYS A 322 14.34 -15.44 32.50
C CYS A 322 13.35 -16.24 31.63
N LEU A 323 13.02 -17.49 32.03
CA LEU A 323 12.04 -18.30 31.31
C LEU A 323 10.63 -17.71 31.45
N LEU A 324 10.28 -17.22 32.64
CA LEU A 324 9.00 -16.57 32.89
C LEU A 324 8.87 -15.29 32.05
N LEU A 325 9.91 -14.45 32.03
CA LEU A 325 9.92 -13.23 31.21
C LEU A 325 9.80 -13.54 29.71
N GLY A 326 10.51 -14.55 29.22
CA GLY A 326 10.40 -15.02 27.83
C GLY A 326 9.00 -15.51 27.47
N GLY A 327 8.42 -16.36 28.32
CA GLY A 327 7.06 -16.87 28.14
C GLY A 327 6.02 -15.77 28.16
N LEU A 328 6.14 -14.81 29.08
CA LEU A 328 5.25 -13.66 29.19
C LEU A 328 5.37 -12.71 28.00
N LEU A 329 6.59 -12.47 27.47
CA LEU A 329 6.80 -11.69 26.25
C LEU A 329 6.11 -12.36 25.05
N ILE A 330 6.35 -13.66 24.85
CA ILE A 330 5.73 -14.43 23.75
C ILE A 330 4.20 -14.42 23.91
N GLY A 331 3.69 -14.70 25.11
CA GLY A 331 2.26 -14.70 25.43
C GLY A 331 1.60 -13.36 25.14
N ALA A 332 2.15 -12.26 25.66
CA ALA A 332 1.62 -10.92 25.43
C ALA A 332 1.58 -10.55 23.94
N GLN A 333 2.64 -10.85 23.18
CA GLN A 333 2.69 -10.58 21.73
C GLN A 333 1.66 -11.42 20.95
N THR A 334 1.47 -12.70 21.31
CA THR A 334 0.44 -13.54 20.67
C THR A 334 -0.98 -13.04 20.96
N LEU A 335 -1.26 -12.62 22.20
CA LEU A 335 -2.57 -12.06 22.57
C LEU A 335 -2.85 -10.72 21.88
N ILE A 336 -1.83 -9.86 21.77
CA ILE A 336 -1.91 -8.62 20.99
C ILE A 336 -2.20 -8.93 19.52
N ALA A 337 -1.54 -9.94 18.94
CA ALA A 337 -1.76 -10.32 17.55
C ALA A 337 -3.16 -10.91 17.27
N GLN A 338 -3.76 -11.59 18.25
CA GLN A 338 -5.11 -12.17 18.16
C GLN A 338 -6.22 -11.13 18.30
N ARG A 339 -6.02 -10.11 19.16
CA ARG A 339 -6.96 -8.99 19.28
C ARG A 339 -6.80 -8.10 18.06
N ARG A 340 -7.51 -8.42 16.97
CA ARG A 340 -7.56 -7.61 15.75
C ARG A 340 -8.02 -6.19 16.12
N PRO A 341 -7.13 -5.18 16.20
CA PRO A 341 -7.59 -3.84 16.45
C PRO A 341 -8.21 -3.32 15.15
N ASN A 342 -9.25 -2.51 15.28
CA ASN A 342 -9.66 -1.64 14.20
C ASN A 342 -8.41 -0.86 13.75
N PRO A 343 -7.99 -0.92 12.46
CA PRO A 343 -6.71 -0.34 12.00
C PRO A 343 -6.55 1.14 12.33
N ARG A 344 -7.64 1.86 12.60
CA ARG A 344 -7.65 3.27 13.02
C ARG A 344 -7.34 3.50 14.51
N SER A 345 -7.26 2.46 15.33
CA SER A 345 -7.10 2.54 16.80
C SER A 345 -5.71 2.11 17.30
N PHE A 346 -4.74 1.89 16.39
CA PHE A 346 -3.38 1.60 16.81
C PHE A 346 -2.77 2.84 17.48
N SER A 347 -2.54 2.75 18.78
CA SER A 347 -1.75 3.75 19.50
C SER A 347 -0.29 3.58 19.10
N ARG A 348 0.38 4.70 18.78
CA ARG A 348 1.83 4.77 18.47
C ARG A 348 2.75 4.17 19.57
N TRP A 349 2.18 3.80 20.72
CA TRP A 349 2.86 3.22 21.87
C TRP A 349 2.71 1.70 21.98
N GLN A 350 2.00 1.04 21.07
CA GLN A 350 1.78 -0.40 21.16
C GLN A 350 3.06 -1.20 20.90
N ALA A 351 3.33 -2.19 21.74
CA ALA A 351 4.39 -3.16 21.55
C ALA A 351 4.16 -4.03 20.32
N ASP A 352 5.28 -4.35 19.68
CA ASP A 352 5.33 -5.16 18.47
C ASP A 352 6.61 -6.01 18.48
N PRO A 353 6.71 -7.02 17.60
CA PRO A 353 7.88 -7.87 17.55
C PRO A 353 9.18 -7.09 17.32
N LEU A 354 9.18 -6.06 16.46
CA LEU A 354 10.38 -5.28 16.16
C LEU A 354 10.86 -4.48 17.37
N SER A 355 9.96 -3.77 18.08
CA SER A 355 10.36 -3.06 19.32
C SER A 355 10.88 -4.02 20.40
N SER A 356 10.29 -5.20 20.53
CA SER A 356 10.71 -6.21 21.50
C SER A 356 12.11 -6.76 21.18
N ILE A 357 12.38 -7.05 19.90
CA ILE A 357 13.69 -7.53 19.43
C ILE A 357 14.75 -6.45 19.59
N ALA A 358 14.43 -5.19 19.31
CA ALA A 358 15.35 -4.07 19.48
C ALA A 358 15.76 -3.86 20.94
N LEU A 359 14.82 -3.93 21.89
CA LEU A 359 15.11 -3.84 23.33
C LEU A 359 15.98 -5.02 23.81
N LEU A 360 15.69 -6.24 23.33
CA LEU A 360 16.50 -7.41 23.61
C LEU A 360 17.92 -7.28 23.06
N PHE A 361 18.05 -6.82 21.81
CA PHE A 361 19.34 -6.61 21.17
C PHE A 361 20.18 -5.57 21.90
N LEU A 362 19.58 -4.46 22.33
CA LEU A 362 20.25 -3.42 23.11
C LEU A 362 20.76 -3.99 24.44
N GLY A 363 19.93 -4.77 25.14
CA GLY A 363 20.35 -5.43 26.39
C GLY A 363 21.53 -6.40 26.20
N VAL A 364 21.54 -7.16 25.10
CA VAL A 364 22.65 -8.07 24.77
C VAL A 364 23.93 -7.31 24.46
N ILE A 365 23.88 -6.25 23.65
CA ILE A 365 25.06 -5.42 23.32
C ILE A 365 25.59 -4.71 24.57
N SER A 366 24.69 -4.16 25.40
CA SER A 366 25.06 -3.47 26.62
C SER A 366 25.55 -4.42 27.73
N THR A 367 25.64 -5.72 27.47
CA THR A 367 26.04 -6.77 28.43
C THR A 367 25.11 -6.91 29.64
N ILE A 368 23.87 -6.38 29.54
CA ILE A 368 22.81 -6.51 30.54
C ILE A 368 21.58 -7.21 29.92
N PRO A 369 21.72 -8.47 29.47
CA PRO A 369 20.69 -9.15 28.68
C PRO A 369 19.36 -9.34 29.43
N VAL A 370 19.42 -9.58 30.74
CA VAL A 370 18.23 -9.79 31.59
C VAL A 370 17.39 -8.51 31.66
N ALA A 371 18.03 -7.33 31.72
CA ALA A 371 17.31 -6.06 31.71
C ALA A 371 16.62 -5.82 30.36
N GLY A 372 17.28 -6.14 29.24
CA GLY A 372 16.67 -6.06 27.91
C GLY A 372 15.43 -6.96 27.78
N LEU A 373 15.52 -8.20 28.28
CA LEU A 373 14.39 -9.14 28.29
C LEU A 373 13.25 -8.66 29.19
N PHE A 374 13.58 -8.14 30.38
CA PHE A 374 12.59 -7.56 31.29
C PHE A 374 11.87 -6.36 30.66
N LEU A 375 12.61 -5.42 30.06
CA LEU A 375 12.03 -4.24 29.42
C LEU A 375 11.11 -4.62 28.26
N ALA A 376 11.53 -5.56 27.41
CA ALA A 376 10.72 -6.06 26.31
C ALA A 376 9.41 -6.71 26.82
N ALA A 377 9.52 -7.58 27.83
CA ALA A 377 8.40 -8.25 28.49
C ALA A 377 7.42 -7.24 29.13
N ALA A 378 7.94 -6.30 29.91
CA ALA A 378 7.16 -5.26 30.58
C ALA A 378 6.41 -4.37 29.57
N HIS A 379 7.08 -3.96 28.49
CA HIS A 379 6.48 -3.17 27.43
C HIS A 379 5.35 -3.92 26.71
N ALA A 380 5.55 -5.20 26.42
CA ALA A 380 4.53 -6.04 25.79
C ALA A 380 3.29 -6.22 26.68
N VAL A 381 3.47 -6.47 27.98
CA VAL A 381 2.36 -6.58 28.92
C VAL A 381 1.63 -5.26 29.11
N ALA A 382 2.37 -4.16 29.32
CA ALA A 382 1.77 -2.83 29.45
C ALA A 382 0.92 -2.49 28.21
N SER A 383 1.44 -2.78 27.02
CA SER A 383 0.70 -2.59 25.77
C SER A 383 -0.55 -3.44 25.68
N TYR A 384 -0.48 -4.71 26.08
CA TYR A 384 -1.65 -5.59 26.13
C TYR A 384 -2.71 -5.09 27.11
N LEU A 385 -2.31 -4.66 28.31
CA LEU A 385 -3.23 -4.13 29.34
C LEU A 385 -3.90 -2.84 28.88
N LEU A 386 -3.16 -1.92 28.27
CA LEU A 386 -3.71 -0.69 27.69
C LEU A 386 -4.69 -0.98 26.56
N LEU A 387 -4.35 -1.92 25.68
CA LEU A 387 -5.25 -2.37 24.62
C LEU A 387 -6.54 -2.94 25.22
N ASN A 388 -6.42 -3.79 26.25
CA ASN A 388 -7.56 -4.40 26.92
C ASN A 388 -8.47 -3.35 27.59
N HIS A 389 -7.88 -2.39 28.30
CA HIS A 389 -8.63 -1.33 28.98
C HIS A 389 -9.39 -0.43 28.00
N ARG A 390 -8.80 -0.10 26.85
CA ARG A 390 -9.50 0.68 25.82
C ARG A 390 -10.64 -0.10 25.19
N THR A 391 -10.45 -1.40 24.93
CA THR A 391 -11.52 -2.22 24.36
C THR A 391 -12.70 -2.40 25.30
N THR A 392 -12.49 -2.42 26.62
CA THR A 392 -13.60 -2.51 27.57
C THR A 392 -14.38 -1.21 27.66
N ASN A 393 -13.72 -0.05 27.66
CA ASN A 393 -14.42 1.23 27.83
C ASN A 393 -15.31 1.60 26.62
N VAL A 394 -14.91 1.24 25.40
CA VAL A 394 -15.73 1.50 24.19
C VAL A 394 -17.06 0.73 24.21
N VAL A 395 -17.11 -0.43 24.88
CA VAL A 395 -18.35 -1.23 24.99
C VAL A 395 -19.35 -0.60 25.97
N PHE A 396 -18.89 0.23 26.92
CA PHE A 396 -19.77 0.87 27.92
C PHE A 396 -20.29 2.26 27.50
N ASP A 397 -19.77 2.85 26.43
CA ASP A 397 -20.23 4.16 25.90
C ASP A 397 -21.32 4.02 24.79
N GLU A 398 -21.64 2.80 24.37
CA GLU A 398 -22.69 2.51 23.37
C GLU A 398 -24.00 1.93 23.98
N GLU A 399 -24.10 1.82 25.31
CA GLU A 399 -25.35 1.57 26.07
C GLU A 399 -25.82 2.85 26.77
#